data_AF-A0A832TX13-F1
#
_entry.id   AF-A0A832TX13-F1
#
_cell.length_a   1.000
_cell.length_b   1.000
_cell.length_c   1.000
_cell.angle_alpha   90.00
_cell.angle_beta   90.00
_cell.angle_gamma   90.00
#
_symmetry.space_group_name_H-M   'P 1'
#
loop_
_entity.id
_entity.type
_entity.pdbx_description
1 polymer ?
#
loop_
_entity_poly.entity_id
_entity_poly.type
_entity_poly.pdbx_seq_one_letter_code
_entity_poly.pdbx_strand_id
1 'polypeptide(L)'
;MSDNLFTYIIRIIWLVAFINFILLLALPFIAEYISGDNILNDSVGPSKDLEANILLTKNEKVTVVFKTYERTLNSELLNISLVDPQKKEFFWEKSFTPTPSDESGTQKKSVAQQTIDFFSFTPKVSGIHHIKISNA
;
A
#
# COMPACT_ATOMS: atom_id res chain seq x y z
N MET A 1 -36.93 30.36 31.31
CA MET A 1 -37.03 30.02 29.87
C MET A 1 -35.70 30.28 29.13
N SER A 2 -34.56 30.16 29.83
CA SER A 2 -33.19 30.37 29.32
C SER A 2 -32.39 29.07 29.21
N ASP A 3 -32.69 28.08 30.06
CA ASP A 3 -31.95 26.82 30.16
C ASP A 3 -32.04 25.99 28.88
N ASN A 4 -33.22 25.99 28.23
CA ASN A 4 -33.42 25.28 26.97
C ASN A 4 -32.54 25.81 25.84
N LEU A 5 -32.28 27.12 25.81
CA LEU A 5 -31.52 27.76 24.75
C LEU A 5 -30.01 27.55 24.94
N PHE A 6 -29.56 27.62 26.19
CA PHE A 6 -28.18 27.31 26.58
C PHE A 6 -27.82 25.84 26.32
N THR A 7 -28.70 24.90 26.69
CA THR A 7 -28.52 23.47 26.39
C THR A 7 -28.48 23.20 24.88
N TYR A 8 -29.28 23.93 24.08
CA TYR A 8 -29.29 23.78 22.63
C TYR A 8 -27.97 24.25 21.99
N ILE A 9 -27.43 25.39 22.44
CA ILE A 9 -26.15 25.92 21.97
C ILE A 9 -25.02 24.91 22.27
N ILE A 10 -24.98 24.37 23.49
CA ILE A 10 -23.96 23.37 23.87
C ILE A 10 -24.06 22.11 23.00
N ARG A 11 -25.27 21.63 22.70
CA ARG A 11 -25.47 20.47 21.82
C ARG A 11 -24.96 20.72 20.40
N ILE A 12 -25.19 21.92 19.85
CA ILE A 12 -24.70 22.27 18.51
C ILE A 12 -23.17 22.31 18.50
N ILE A 13 -22.53 22.92 19.50
CA ILE A 13 -21.07 22.96 19.61
C ILE A 13 -20.49 21.54 19.70
N TRP A 14 -21.12 20.67 20.50
CA TRP A 14 -20.71 19.27 20.63
C TRP A 14 -20.85 18.50 19.32
N LEU A 15 -21.95 18.71 18.58
CA LEU A 15 -22.18 18.08 17.28
C LEU A 15 -21.12 18.51 16.27
N VAL A 16 -20.81 19.81 16.20
CA VAL A 16 -19.78 20.34 15.30
C VAL A 16 -18.39 19.81 15.66
N ALA A 17 -18.06 19.75 16.95
CA ALA A 17 -16.80 19.16 17.40
C ALA A 17 -16.70 17.66 17.05
N PHE A 18 -17.78 16.91 17.24
CA PHE A 18 -17.83 15.48 16.91
C PHE A 18 -17.70 15.23 15.41
N ILE A 19 -18.38 16.01 14.56
CA ILE A 19 -18.26 15.92 13.11
C ILE A 19 -16.81 16.23 12.68
N ASN A 20 -16.21 17.30 13.20
CA ASN A 20 -14.81 17.64 12.90
C ASN A 20 -13.84 16.56 13.38
N PHE A 21 -14.10 15.93 14.53
CA PHE A 21 -13.28 14.83 15.03
C PHE A 21 -13.37 13.58 14.15
N ILE A 22 -14.57 13.19 13.71
CA ILE A 22 -14.75 12.11 12.74
C ILE A 22 -14.05 12.44 11.43
N LEU A 23 -14.19 13.67 10.93
CA LEU A 23 -13.53 14.10 9.71
C LEU A 23 -11.99 13.99 9.85
N LEU A 24 -11.44 14.40 10.99
CA LEU A 24 -10.02 14.30 11.29
C LEU A 24 -9.52 12.86 11.31
N LEU A 25 -10.31 11.93 11.88
CA LEU A 25 -10.02 10.49 11.88
C LEU A 25 -10.15 9.87 10.48
N ALA A 26 -10.98 10.43 9.61
CA ALA A 26 -11.17 9.95 8.24
C ALA A 26 -10.09 10.43 7.25
N LEU A 27 -9.41 11.55 7.55
CA LEU A 27 -8.32 12.09 6.72
C LEU A 27 -7.22 11.08 6.34
N PRO A 28 -6.65 10.26 7.24
CA PRO A 28 -5.62 9.29 6.86
C PRO A 28 -6.14 8.24 5.87
N PHE A 29 -7.40 7.81 5.98
CA PHE A 29 -8.01 6.85 5.04
C PHE A 29 -8.28 7.46 3.66
N ILE A 30 -8.64 8.75 3.60
CA ILE A 30 -8.83 9.48 2.34
C ILE A 30 -7.47 9.75 1.67
N ALA A 31 -6.42 10.02 2.46
CA ALA A 31 -5.06 10.18 1.96
C ALA A 31 -4.47 8.88 1.39
N GLU A 32 -4.84 7.73 1.94
CA GLU A 32 -4.47 6.41 1.40
C GLU A 32 -5.22 6.07 0.09
N TYR A 33 -6.31 6.80 -0.20
CA TYR A 33 -7.11 6.71 -1.42
C TYR A 33 -6.75 7.78 -2.47
N ILE A 34 -5.58 8.44 -2.35
CA ILE A 34 -5.06 9.35 -3.37
C ILE A 34 -4.62 8.55 -4.60
N SER A 35 -5.58 8.33 -5.51
CA SER A 35 -5.45 8.29 -6.97
C SER A 35 -4.12 7.74 -7.52
N GLY A 36 -3.83 6.46 -7.27
CA GLY A 36 -2.87 5.72 -8.08
C GLY A 36 -3.61 4.91 -9.13
N ASP A 37 -3.14 4.93 -10.37
CA ASP A 37 -3.61 3.97 -11.38
C ASP A 37 -3.22 2.56 -10.94
N ASN A 38 -4.16 1.62 -11.01
CA ASN A 38 -3.84 0.21 -10.82
C ASN A 38 -3.10 -0.29 -12.07
N ILE A 39 -1.78 -0.36 -11.97
CA ILE A 39 -0.90 -0.70 -13.09
C ILE A 39 -0.71 -2.22 -13.21
N LEU A 40 -0.74 -2.95 -12.10
CA LEU A 40 -0.50 -4.40 -12.04
C LEU A 40 -1.44 -5.04 -11.01
N ASN A 41 -2.21 -6.05 -11.43
CA ASN A 41 -3.07 -6.83 -10.55
C ASN A 41 -3.19 -8.28 -11.05
N ASP A 42 -2.30 -9.13 -10.58
CA ASP A 42 -2.25 -10.54 -10.96
C ASP A 42 -1.40 -11.31 -9.91
N SER A 43 -1.31 -12.63 -10.04
CA SER A 43 -0.46 -13.48 -9.19
C SER A 43 0.93 -13.65 -9.78
N VAL A 44 1.96 -13.45 -8.95
CA VAL A 44 3.32 -13.92 -9.20
C VAL A 44 3.39 -15.41 -8.86
N GLY A 45 4.13 -16.19 -9.64
CA GLY A 45 4.37 -17.60 -9.35
C GLY A 45 5.68 -18.11 -9.97
N PRO A 46 6.03 -19.40 -9.80
CA PRO A 46 7.32 -19.96 -10.18
C PRO A 46 7.70 -19.80 -11.67
N SER A 47 6.71 -19.56 -12.53
CA SER A 47 6.88 -19.41 -13.97
C SER A 47 6.29 -18.12 -14.52
N LYS A 48 5.84 -17.20 -13.66
CA LYS A 48 5.11 -16.00 -14.08
C LYS A 48 5.56 -14.78 -13.27
N ASP A 49 6.27 -13.92 -13.96
CA ASP A 49 6.60 -12.57 -13.50
C ASP A 49 5.49 -11.60 -13.89
N LEU A 50 5.38 -10.49 -13.14
CA LEU A 50 4.50 -9.38 -13.47
C LEU A 50 5.31 -8.22 -13.99
N GLU A 51 4.95 -7.74 -15.17
CA GLU A 51 5.72 -6.70 -15.86
C GLU A 51 4.77 -5.62 -16.39
N ALA A 52 5.16 -4.36 -16.25
CA ALA A 52 4.41 -3.24 -16.80
C ALA A 52 5.34 -2.11 -17.24
N ASN A 53 4.83 -1.27 -18.13
CA ASN A 53 5.49 -0.06 -18.57
C ASN A 53 4.75 1.14 -17.97
N ILE A 54 5.47 2.01 -17.27
CA ILE A 54 4.92 3.19 -16.60
C ILE A 54 5.58 4.46 -17.12
N LEU A 55 4.77 5.44 -17.51
CA LEU A 55 5.26 6.75 -17.92
C LEU A 55 5.50 7.60 -16.68
N LEU A 56 6.76 7.97 -16.41
CA LEU A 56 7.12 8.80 -15.26
C LEU A 56 7.75 10.11 -15.71
N THR A 57 7.52 11.16 -14.93
CA THR A 57 8.13 12.49 -15.13
C THR A 57 9.37 12.64 -14.27
N LYS A 58 10.34 13.39 -14.77
CA LYS A 58 11.59 13.67 -14.05
C LYS A 58 11.30 14.55 -12.83
N ASN A 59 11.96 14.25 -11.72
CA ASN A 59 11.89 14.98 -10.45
C ASN A 59 10.53 14.95 -9.73
N GLU A 60 9.55 14.19 -10.22
CA GLU A 60 8.29 13.97 -9.50
C GLU A 60 8.44 12.79 -8.54
N LYS A 61 8.08 12.95 -7.28
CA LYS A 61 8.16 11.85 -6.32
C LYS A 61 7.08 10.82 -6.66
N VAL A 62 7.50 9.59 -6.91
CA VAL A 62 6.62 8.45 -7.20
C VAL A 62 6.61 7.55 -5.99
N THR A 63 5.42 7.08 -5.60
CA THR A 63 5.24 6.05 -4.57
C THR A 63 4.56 4.86 -5.22
N VAL A 64 5.18 3.69 -5.12
CA VAL A 64 4.58 2.43 -5.57
C VAL A 64 4.09 1.69 -4.34
N VAL A 65 2.82 1.28 -4.37
CA VAL A 65 2.16 0.55 -3.28
C VAL A 65 1.88 -0.87 -3.74
N PHE A 66 2.26 -1.85 -2.93
CA PHE A 66 2.06 -3.26 -3.18
C PHE A 66 1.10 -3.80 -2.15
N LYS A 67 0.11 -4.54 -2.63
CA LYS A 67 -0.82 -5.27 -1.79
C LYS A 67 -0.73 -6.73 -2.16
N THR A 68 -0.12 -7.52 -1.29
CA THR A 68 0.11 -8.94 -1.52
C THR A 68 -0.83 -9.76 -0.65
N TYR A 69 -1.30 -10.87 -1.22
CA TYR A 69 -2.06 -11.89 -0.52
C TYR A 69 -1.27 -13.18 -0.52
N GLU A 70 -0.69 -13.53 0.63
CA GLU A 70 0.08 -14.75 0.77
C GLU A 70 -0.84 -15.92 1.16
N ARG A 71 -0.76 -17.02 0.41
CA ARG A 71 -1.55 -18.24 0.67
C ARG A 71 -0.77 -19.35 1.40
N THR A 72 0.56 -19.28 1.45
CA THR A 72 1.43 -20.36 1.94
C THR A 72 2.54 -19.84 2.85
N LEU A 73 2.83 -20.56 3.94
CA LEU A 73 3.83 -20.20 4.97
C LEU A 73 5.30 -20.24 4.52
N ASN A 74 5.59 -20.69 3.30
CA ASN A 74 6.92 -20.70 2.72
C ASN A 74 7.09 -19.40 1.93
N SER A 75 7.24 -18.28 2.64
CA SER A 75 7.29 -16.96 2.04
C SER A 75 8.43 -16.85 1.03
N GLU A 76 8.04 -16.85 -0.23
CA GLU A 76 8.86 -16.51 -1.38
C GLU A 76 9.27 -15.04 -1.26
N LEU A 77 10.58 -14.73 -1.40
CA LEU A 77 11.02 -13.35 -1.51
C LEU A 77 10.54 -12.79 -2.84
N LEU A 78 10.05 -11.55 -2.86
CA LEU A 78 9.76 -10.86 -4.11
C LEU A 78 10.92 -9.96 -4.49
N ASN A 79 11.35 -10.10 -5.73
CA ASN A 79 12.27 -9.17 -6.39
C ASN A 79 11.46 -8.17 -7.19
N ILE A 80 11.66 -6.89 -6.89
CA ILE A 80 11.06 -5.79 -7.62
C ILE A 80 12.20 -5.03 -8.31
N SER A 81 12.13 -4.93 -9.62
CA SER A 81 13.09 -4.18 -10.42
C SER A 81 12.39 -3.11 -11.23
N LEU A 82 13.07 -1.98 -11.39
CA LEU A 82 12.64 -0.87 -12.23
C LEU A 82 13.79 -0.47 -13.14
N VAL A 83 13.55 -0.52 -14.44
CA VAL A 83 14.52 -0.09 -15.46
C VAL A 83 14.07 1.25 -16.02
N ASP A 84 14.96 2.24 -15.97
CA ASP A 84 14.70 3.57 -16.53
C ASP A 84 14.94 3.61 -18.06
N PRO A 85 14.51 4.68 -18.75
CA PRO A 85 14.75 4.88 -20.18
C PRO A 85 16.24 4.85 -20.61
N GLN A 86 17.16 5.08 -19.67
CA GLN A 86 18.60 5.05 -19.88
C GLN A 86 19.22 3.68 -19.56
N LYS A 87 18.39 2.65 -19.33
CA LYS A 87 18.78 1.29 -18.94
C LYS A 87 19.46 1.21 -17.57
N LYS A 88 19.22 2.18 -16.70
CA LYS A 88 19.63 2.08 -15.30
C LYS A 88 18.60 1.27 -14.53
N GLU A 89 19.08 0.30 -13.78
CA GLU A 89 18.24 -0.61 -13.00
C GLU A 89 18.25 -0.21 -11.52
N PHE A 90 17.09 -0.31 -10.90
CA PHE A 90 16.86 -0.17 -9.47
C PHE A 90 16.22 -1.44 -8.96
N PHE A 91 16.68 -1.93 -7.81
CA PHE A 91 16.27 -3.20 -7.24
C PHE A 91 15.80 -3.01 -5.80
N TRP A 92 14.72 -3.71 -5.47
CA TRP A 92 14.19 -3.84 -4.12
C TRP A 92 13.82 -5.29 -3.87
N GLU A 93 14.13 -5.77 -2.68
CA GLU A 93 13.73 -7.10 -2.22
C GLU A 93 12.69 -6.95 -1.13
N LYS A 94 11.64 -7.77 -1.21
CA LYS A 94 10.61 -7.85 -0.18
C LYS A 94 10.56 -9.26 0.38
N SER A 95 10.91 -9.40 1.65
CA SER A 95 10.62 -10.60 2.44
C SER A 95 9.24 -10.50 3.07
N PHE A 96 8.53 -11.62 3.15
CA PHE A 96 7.38 -11.75 4.02
C PHE A 96 7.81 -12.41 5.32
N THR A 97 7.29 -11.92 6.44
CA THR A 97 7.56 -12.53 7.73
C THR A 97 6.60 -13.70 7.91
N PRO A 98 7.08 -14.94 8.10
CA PRO A 98 6.19 -16.06 8.35
C PRO A 98 5.40 -15.80 9.64
N THR A 99 4.12 -16.18 9.64
CA THR A 99 3.28 -16.10 10.84
C THR A 99 3.92 -16.94 11.95
N PRO A 100 4.07 -16.42 13.19
CA PRO A 100 4.64 -17.21 14.27
C PRO A 100 3.84 -18.48 14.49
N SER A 101 4.50 -19.64 14.47
CA SER A 101 3.90 -20.90 14.86
C SER A 101 3.68 -20.88 16.37
N ASP A 102 2.45 -21.03 16.84
CA ASP A 102 2.18 -21.29 18.25
C ASP A 102 2.96 -22.57 18.68
N GLU A 103 3.51 -22.58 19.90
CA GLU A 103 4.39 -23.63 20.45
C GLU A 103 3.83 -25.06 20.41
N SER A 104 2.55 -25.25 20.06
CA SER A 104 1.91 -26.56 19.94
C SER A 104 2.03 -27.20 18.55
N GLY A 105 2.76 -26.60 17.60
CA GLY A 105 3.00 -27.17 16.27
C GLY A 105 1.72 -27.36 15.43
N THR A 106 0.59 -26.79 15.89
CA THR A 106 -0.70 -26.93 15.22
C THR A 106 -0.90 -25.74 14.30
N GLN A 107 -0.75 -25.96 12.99
CA GLN A 107 -1.01 -24.95 11.97
C GLN A 107 -2.45 -24.43 12.13
N LYS A 108 -2.60 -23.20 12.64
CA LYS A 108 -3.87 -22.47 12.49
C LYS A 108 -4.16 -22.40 10.99
N LYS A 109 -5.40 -22.72 10.61
CA LYS A 109 -5.94 -22.59 9.25
C LYS A 109 -5.31 -21.39 8.56
N SER A 110 -4.73 -21.61 7.37
CA SER A 110 -4.18 -20.59 6.46
C SER A 110 -5.18 -19.42 6.35
N VAL A 111 -5.00 -18.39 7.15
CA VAL A 111 -5.66 -17.10 6.96
C VAL A 111 -4.74 -16.37 6.00
N ALA A 112 -5.22 -16.09 4.79
CA ALA A 112 -4.45 -15.33 3.82
C ALA A 112 -4.04 -14.00 4.47
N GLN A 113 -2.74 -13.83 4.73
CA GLN A 113 -2.25 -12.61 5.35
C GLN A 113 -2.09 -11.57 4.24
N GLN A 114 -2.85 -10.49 4.36
CA GLN A 114 -2.71 -9.35 3.46
C GLN A 114 -1.59 -8.47 4.00
N THR A 115 -0.53 -8.30 3.22
CA THR A 115 0.55 -7.36 3.53
C THR A 115 0.44 -6.19 2.56
N ILE A 116 0.51 -4.97 3.10
CA ILE A 116 0.62 -3.73 2.32
C ILE A 116 2.01 -3.18 2.56
N ASP A 117 2.73 -2.88 1.49
CA ASP A 117 4.03 -2.22 1.55
C ASP A 117 4.14 -1.14 0.47
N PHE A 118 5.11 -0.26 0.61
CA PHE A 118 5.36 0.80 -0.35
C PHE A 118 6.83 1.17 -0.40
N PHE A 119 7.26 1.66 -1.56
CA PHE A 119 8.52 2.40 -1.67
C PHE A 119 8.30 3.68 -2.47
N SER A 120 9.10 4.69 -2.16
CA SER A 120 9.10 5.94 -2.89
C SER A 120 10.46 6.20 -3.50
N PHE A 121 10.47 6.75 -4.71
CA PHE A 121 11.68 7.20 -5.38
C PHE A 121 11.39 8.45 -6.21
N THR A 122 12.44 9.10 -6.70
CA THR A 122 12.34 10.27 -7.58
C THR A 122 13.05 9.95 -8.89
N PRO A 123 12.33 9.83 -10.03
CA PRO A 123 12.93 9.55 -11.33
C PRO A 123 13.90 10.65 -11.73
N LYS A 124 15.10 10.27 -12.17
CA LYS A 124 16.11 11.23 -12.66
C LYS A 124 15.89 11.63 -14.13
N VAL A 125 15.06 10.88 -14.83
CA VAL A 125 14.73 11.04 -16.26
C VAL A 125 13.24 10.87 -16.47
N SER A 126 12.69 11.54 -17.48
CA SER A 126 11.30 11.35 -17.92
C SER A 126 11.23 10.26 -18.98
N GLY A 127 10.12 9.52 -19.01
CA GLY A 127 9.86 8.52 -20.03
C GLY A 127 9.30 7.22 -19.48
N ILE A 128 9.27 6.21 -20.34
CA ILE A 128 8.75 4.89 -20.02
C ILE A 128 9.78 4.15 -19.17
N HIS A 129 9.41 3.84 -17.93
CA HIS A 129 10.14 2.94 -17.06
C HIS A 129 9.47 1.56 -17.11
N HIS A 130 10.27 0.51 -17.08
CA HIS A 130 9.79 -0.86 -17.07
C HIS A 130 9.87 -1.41 -15.65
N ILE A 131 8.74 -1.76 -15.04
CA ILE A 131 8.69 -2.40 -13.72
C ILE A 131 8.47 -3.89 -13.90
N LYS A 132 9.23 -4.69 -13.14
CA LYS A 132 9.11 -6.14 -13.10
C LYS A 132 9.09 -6.62 -11.65
N ILE A 133 8.14 -7.50 -11.34
CA ILE A 133 8.00 -8.18 -10.06
C ILE A 133 8.13 -9.68 -10.33
N SER A 134 9.13 -10.31 -9.73
CA SER A 134 9.35 -11.75 -9.85
C SER A 134 9.48 -12.38 -8.46
N ASN A 135 9.31 -13.70 -8.43
CA ASN A 135 9.78 -14.49 -7.30
C ASN A 135 11.33 -14.50 -7.30
N ALA A 136 11.95 -14.49 -6.13
CA ALA A 136 13.41 -14.47 -5.94
C ALA A 136 14.02 -15.86 -5.83
#